data_AF-A0A352NRK0-F1
#
_entry.id   AF-A0A352NRK0-F1
#
_cell.length_a   1.000
_cell.length_b   1.000
_cell.length_c   1.000
_cell.angle_alpha   90.00
_cell.angle_beta   90.00
_cell.angle_gamma   90.00
#
_symmetry.space_group_name_H-M   'P 1'
#
loop_
_entity.id
_entity.type
_entity.pdbx_description
1 polymer ?
#
loop_
_entity_poly.entity_id
_entity_poly.type
_entity_poly.pdbx_seq_one_letter_code
_entity_poly.pdbx_strand_id
1 'polypeptide(L)'
;MGNFKSIPAESKEVKRIDRYYASLKAEAEKRMKRKNLSEGKVNEYKHKINLYDVEKNRQINEIKERCSVKLEIIFQNTVVYAVPIIYFKYKSIYKNKLENELGECCFNKITGQIVGIGPSHKSKKNIRRMNE
;
A
#
# COMPACT_ATOMS: atom_id res chain seq x y z
N MET A 1 -14.43 0.39 17.29
CA MET A 1 -13.64 0.14 16.07
C MET A 1 -13.40 -1.34 15.94
N GLY A 2 -14.07 -2.00 14.99
CA GLY A 2 -14.02 -3.46 14.83
C GLY A 2 -12.72 -3.94 14.18
N ASN A 3 -12.16 -5.02 14.70
CA ASN A 3 -10.95 -5.68 14.19
C ASN A 3 -11.15 -6.18 12.74
N PHE A 4 -10.68 -5.45 11.74
CA PHE A 4 -10.55 -5.91 10.35
C PHE A 4 -9.30 -6.80 10.16
N LYS A 5 -9.09 -7.78 11.04
CA LYS A 5 -8.05 -8.80 10.86
C LYS A 5 -8.67 -10.12 10.41
N SER A 6 -9.56 -10.08 9.42
CA SER A 6 -9.95 -11.30 8.72
C SER A 6 -8.84 -11.65 7.72
N ILE A 7 -8.27 -12.84 7.87
CA ILE A 7 -7.37 -13.43 6.88
C ILE A 7 -8.10 -13.40 5.52
N PRO A 8 -7.54 -12.79 4.46
CA PRO A 8 -8.19 -12.69 3.16
C PRO A 8 -8.67 -14.06 2.66
N ALA A 9 -9.87 -14.13 2.07
CA ALA A 9 -10.46 -15.38 1.60
C ALA A 9 -9.51 -16.16 0.68
N GLU A 10 -8.83 -15.45 -0.22
CA GLU A 10 -7.76 -15.96 -1.10
C GLU A 10 -6.71 -16.75 -0.31
N SER A 11 -6.17 -16.16 0.76
CA SER A 11 -5.11 -16.78 1.54
C SER A 11 -5.56 -18.00 2.33
N LYS A 12 -6.86 -18.12 2.65
CA LYS A 12 -7.42 -19.36 3.23
C LYS A 12 -7.54 -20.45 2.17
N GLU A 13 -7.96 -20.11 0.95
CA GLU A 13 -8.07 -21.07 -0.15
C GLU A 13 -6.71 -21.58 -0.61
N VAL A 14 -5.71 -20.70 -0.76
CA VAL A 14 -4.33 -21.10 -1.09
C VAL A 14 -3.79 -22.08 -0.05
N LYS A 15 -3.94 -21.78 1.25
CA LYS A 15 -3.52 -22.69 2.34
C LYS A 15 -4.22 -24.04 2.29
N ARG A 16 -5.49 -24.08 1.86
CA ARG A 16 -6.24 -25.34 1.70
C ARG A 16 -5.66 -26.18 0.56
N ILE A 17 -5.39 -25.56 -0.59
CA ILE A 17 -4.77 -26.22 -1.76
C ILE A 17 -3.36 -26.72 -1.42
N ASP A 18 -2.54 -25.91 -0.74
CA ASP A 18 -1.20 -26.32 -0.32
C ASP A 18 -1.23 -27.55 0.58
N ARG A 19 -2.11 -27.57 1.59
CA ARG A 19 -2.26 -28.72 2.49
C ARG A 19 -2.71 -29.98 1.76
N TYR A 20 -3.63 -29.83 0.81
CA TYR A 20 -4.14 -30.95 0.01
C TYR A 20 -3.05 -31.58 -0.87
N TYR A 21 -2.30 -30.77 -1.61
CA TYR A 21 -1.24 -31.31 -2.46
C TYR A 21 -0.02 -31.80 -1.65
N ALA A 22 0.26 -31.19 -0.49
CA ALA A 22 1.27 -31.70 0.43
C ALA A 22 0.93 -33.10 0.96
N SER A 23 -0.35 -33.36 1.30
CA SER A 23 -0.77 -34.69 1.77
C SER A 23 -0.69 -35.74 0.66
N LEU A 24 -1.10 -35.40 -0.57
CA LEU A 24 -0.99 -36.29 -1.73
C LEU A 24 0.46 -36.63 -2.06
N LYS A 25 1.37 -35.65 -1.99
CA LYS A 25 2.80 -35.85 -2.23
C LYS A 25 3.41 -36.75 -1.16
N ALA A 26 3.12 -36.49 0.12
CA ALA A 26 3.59 -37.32 1.23
C ALA A 26 3.09 -38.77 1.11
N GLU A 27 1.84 -38.96 0.67
CA GLU A 27 1.29 -40.30 0.44
C GLU A 27 1.99 -41.02 -0.72
N ALA A 28 2.21 -40.33 -1.84
CA ALA A 28 2.92 -40.89 -3.00
C ALA A 28 4.37 -41.24 -2.64
N GLU A 29 5.07 -40.38 -1.90
CA GLU A 29 6.42 -40.66 -1.39
C GLU A 29 6.45 -41.86 -0.44
N LYS A 30 5.45 -41.98 0.45
CA LYS A 30 5.32 -43.14 1.35
C LYS A 30 5.09 -44.44 0.56
N ARG A 31 4.32 -44.39 -0.52
CA ARG A 31 4.10 -45.56 -1.40
C ARG A 31 5.35 -45.92 -2.20
N MET A 32 6.11 -44.91 -2.65
CA MET A 32 7.36 -45.08 -3.40
C MET A 32 8.47 -45.72 -2.55
N LYS A 33 8.52 -45.45 -1.24
CA LYS A 33 9.52 -46.00 -0.31
C LYS A 33 9.27 -47.44 0.14
N ARG A 34 8.16 -48.07 -0.30
CA ARG A 34 7.88 -49.47 0.07
C ARG A 34 8.90 -50.41 -0.58
N LYS A 35 9.26 -51.49 0.11
CA LYS A 35 10.14 -52.54 -0.44
C LYS A 35 9.44 -53.25 -1.62
N ASN A 36 10.21 -53.77 -2.56
CA ASN A 36 9.76 -54.58 -3.71
C ASN A 36 8.93 -53.84 -4.79
N LEU A 37 9.14 -52.54 -5.00
CA LEU A 37 8.60 -51.88 -6.20
C LEU A 37 9.53 -52.08 -7.40
N SER A 38 8.94 -52.29 -8.59
CA SER A 38 9.69 -52.19 -9.83
C SER A 38 10.11 -50.75 -10.10
N GLU A 39 11.21 -50.57 -10.85
CA GLU A 39 11.67 -49.24 -11.27
C GLU A 39 10.59 -48.48 -12.06
N GLY A 40 9.81 -49.19 -12.88
CA GLY A 40 8.67 -48.60 -13.60
C GLY A 40 7.64 -47.97 -12.66
N LYS A 41 7.30 -48.66 -11.56
CA LYS A 41 6.38 -48.12 -10.55
C LYS A 41 6.97 -46.96 -9.76
N VAL A 42 8.27 -46.98 -9.47
CA VAL A 42 8.95 -45.84 -8.84
C VAL A 42 8.91 -44.61 -9.75
N ASN A 43 9.14 -44.80 -11.06
CA ASN A 43 9.06 -43.73 -12.05
C ASN A 43 7.64 -43.19 -12.24
N GLU A 44 6.61 -44.05 -12.20
CA GLU A 44 5.21 -43.61 -12.17
C GLU A 44 4.93 -42.68 -10.97
N TYR A 45 5.38 -43.04 -9.77
CA TYR A 45 5.20 -42.19 -8.58
C TYR A 45 5.95 -40.87 -8.68
N LYS A 46 7.20 -40.87 -9.18
CA LYS A 46 7.95 -39.64 -9.43
C LYS A 46 7.24 -38.73 -10.43
N HIS A 47 6.74 -39.30 -11.53
CA HIS A 47 5.99 -38.56 -12.53
C HIS A 47 4.71 -37.97 -11.95
N LYS A 48 3.97 -38.74 -11.14
CA LYS A 48 2.76 -38.28 -10.45
C LYS A 48 3.03 -37.13 -9.48
N ILE A 49 4.11 -37.21 -8.72
CA ILE A 49 4.54 -36.14 -7.81
C ILE A 49 4.84 -34.84 -8.58
N ASN A 50 5.49 -34.93 -9.74
CA ASN A 50 5.76 -33.76 -10.58
C ASN A 50 4.46 -33.16 -11.13
N LEU A 51 3.50 -33.99 -11.54
CA LEU A 51 2.20 -33.51 -12.01
C LEU A 51 1.41 -32.77 -10.92
N TYR A 52 1.47 -33.23 -9.68
CA TYR A 52 0.83 -32.53 -8.55
C TYR A 52 1.34 -31.10 -8.37
N ASP A 53 2.65 -30.86 -8.54
CA ASP A 53 3.20 -29.51 -8.44
C ASP A 53 2.70 -28.59 -9.58
N VAL A 54 2.54 -29.14 -10.79
CA VAL A 54 1.96 -28.40 -11.94
C VAL A 54 0.49 -28.05 -11.70
N GLU A 55 -0.33 -29.02 -11.29
CA GLU A 55 -1.76 -28.79 -11.02
C GLU A 55 -1.99 -27.83 -9.85
N LYS A 56 -1.19 -27.96 -8.79
CA LYS A 56 -1.22 -27.05 -7.64
C LYS A 56 -1.00 -25.61 -8.09
N ASN A 57 0.04 -25.37 -8.89
CA ASN A 57 0.35 -24.03 -9.40
C ASN A 57 -0.76 -23.50 -10.31
N ARG A 58 -1.36 -24.36 -11.15
CA ARG A 58 -2.53 -24.01 -11.98
C ARG A 58 -3.69 -23.52 -11.12
N GLN A 59 -4.07 -24.26 -10.08
CA GLN A 59 -5.19 -23.89 -9.21
C GLN A 59 -4.90 -22.63 -8.37
N ILE A 60 -3.65 -22.46 -7.90
CA ILE A 60 -3.27 -21.23 -7.18
C ILE A 60 -3.39 -20.01 -8.10
N ASN A 61 -2.99 -20.12 -9.35
CA ASN A 61 -3.13 -19.03 -10.31
C ASN A 61 -4.62 -18.72 -10.60
N GLU A 62 -5.46 -19.73 -10.77
CA GLU A 62 -6.91 -19.54 -10.92
C GLU A 62 -7.56 -18.85 -9.70
N ILE A 63 -7.08 -19.13 -8.49
CA ILE A 63 -7.53 -18.43 -7.28
C ILE A 63 -7.08 -16.97 -7.30
N LYS A 64 -5.80 -16.71 -7.60
CA LYS A 64 -5.24 -15.36 -7.68
C LYS A 64 -5.94 -14.49 -8.73
N GLU A 65 -6.18 -15.04 -9.92
CA GLU A 65 -6.88 -14.33 -10.99
C GLU A 65 -8.31 -13.97 -10.57
N ARG A 66 -9.06 -14.90 -9.97
CA ARG A 66 -10.41 -14.65 -9.47
C ARG A 66 -10.47 -13.61 -8.35
N CYS A 67 -9.44 -13.57 -7.50
CA CYS A 67 -9.35 -12.60 -6.41
C CYS A 67 -8.73 -11.26 -6.83
N SER A 68 -8.11 -11.19 -8.01
CA SER A 68 -7.55 -9.95 -8.54
C SER A 68 -8.66 -9.02 -9.02
N VAL A 69 -8.72 -7.81 -8.46
CA VAL A 69 -9.63 -6.76 -8.93
C VAL A 69 -8.81 -5.76 -9.73
N LYS A 70 -9.19 -5.54 -10.99
CA LYS A 70 -8.62 -4.47 -11.81
C LYS A 70 -9.39 -3.18 -11.51
N LEU A 71 -8.76 -2.27 -10.76
CA LEU A 71 -9.29 -0.95 -10.52
C LEU A 71 -8.83 -0.01 -11.63
N GLU A 72 -9.78 0.58 -12.36
CA GLU A 72 -9.53 1.62 -13.34
C GLU A 72 -10.09 2.94 -12.81
N ILE A 73 -9.21 3.93 -12.60
CA ILE A 73 -9.61 5.26 -12.14
C ILE A 73 -9.85 6.10 -13.39
N ILE A 74 -11.13 6.38 -13.68
CA ILE A 74 -11.53 7.22 -14.80
C ILE A 74 -11.98 8.58 -14.25
N PHE A 75 -11.28 9.65 -14.65
CA PHE A 75 -11.66 11.02 -14.31
C PHE A 75 -12.78 11.48 -15.24
N GLN A 76 -14.03 11.25 -14.84
CA GLN A 76 -15.16 11.89 -15.51
C GLN A 76 -15.32 13.31 -14.96
N ASN A 77 -15.04 14.30 -15.82
CA ASN A 77 -15.24 15.74 -15.58
C ASN A 77 -14.40 16.37 -14.46
N THR A 78 -13.10 16.06 -14.38
CA THR A 78 -12.20 16.66 -13.38
C THR A 78 -11.24 17.66 -14.02
N VAL A 79 -11.32 18.94 -13.64
CA VAL A 79 -10.37 19.97 -14.08
C VAL A 79 -9.21 20.02 -13.08
N VAL A 80 -8.03 19.59 -13.52
CA VAL A 80 -6.79 19.77 -12.76
C VAL A 80 -6.27 21.17 -13.06
N TYR A 81 -6.24 22.06 -12.07
CA TYR A 81 -5.66 23.39 -12.22
C TYR A 81 -4.55 23.61 -11.18
N ALA A 82 -3.37 24.03 -11.66
CA ALA A 82 -2.29 24.52 -10.83
C ALA A 82 -2.45 26.02 -10.66
N VAL A 83 -2.71 26.49 -9.44
CA VAL A 83 -2.85 27.92 -9.15
C VAL A 83 -1.48 28.49 -8.77
N PRO A 84 -0.93 29.47 -9.50
CA PRO A 84 0.26 30.17 -9.07
C PRO A 84 -0.07 31.05 -7.86
N ILE A 85 0.50 30.71 -6.71
CA ILE A 85 0.46 31.54 -5.51
C ILE A 85 1.64 32.50 -5.58
N ILE A 86 1.37 33.80 -5.51
CA ILE A 86 2.44 34.80 -5.41
C ILE A 86 2.72 35.05 -3.94
N TYR A 87 3.99 34.91 -3.58
CA TYR A 87 4.47 35.06 -2.22
C TYR A 87 5.28 36.35 -2.10
N PHE A 88 4.93 37.20 -1.14
CA PHE A 88 5.65 38.44 -0.87
C PHE A 88 6.02 38.55 0.60
N LYS A 89 7.22 39.08 0.85
CA LYS A 89 7.68 39.49 2.17
C LYS A 89 7.62 41.01 2.26
N TYR A 90 7.09 41.53 3.37
CA TYR A 90 7.01 42.96 3.61
C TYR A 90 7.51 43.32 5.01
N LYS A 91 8.02 44.54 5.15
CA LYS A 91 8.44 45.10 6.44
C LYS A 91 7.42 46.17 6.82
N SER A 92 6.70 45.96 7.92
CA SER A 92 5.79 46.97 8.45
C SER A 92 6.55 47.93 9.36
N ILE A 93 6.40 49.23 9.12
CA ILE A 93 7.01 50.29 9.94
C ILE A 93 5.88 51.06 10.61
N TYR A 94 5.75 50.91 11.93
CA TYR A 94 4.77 51.64 12.72
C TYR A 94 5.44 52.85 13.36
N LYS A 95 4.85 54.05 13.21
CA LYS A 95 5.41 55.31 13.75
C LYS A 95 5.62 55.29 15.28
N ASN A 96 4.90 54.45 16.02
CA ASN A 96 4.87 54.43 17.49
C ASN A 96 5.39 53.11 18.13
N LYS A 97 6.02 52.20 17.37
CA LYS A 97 6.66 50.98 17.92
C LYS A 97 8.12 50.93 17.48
N LEU A 98 9.02 50.58 18.42
CA LEU A 98 10.46 50.42 18.15
C LEU A 98 10.79 49.17 17.33
N GLU A 99 9.89 48.19 17.30
CA GLU A 99 10.11 46.93 16.60
C GLU A 99 9.47 46.94 15.21
N ASN A 100 10.32 46.75 14.19
CA ASN A 100 9.88 46.51 12.83
C ASN A 100 9.45 45.05 12.68
N GLU A 101 8.18 44.82 12.33
CA GLU A 101 7.66 43.47 12.14
C GLU A 101 7.80 43.06 10.66
N LEU A 102 8.44 41.92 10.43
CA LEU A 102 8.50 41.26 9.12
C LEU A 102 7.27 40.37 8.95
N GLY A 103 6.45 40.69 7.96
CA GLY A 103 5.25 39.95 7.59
C GLY A 103 5.42 39.20 6.27
N GLU A 104 4.65 38.13 6.12
CA GLU A 104 4.58 37.33 4.91
C GLU A 104 3.12 37.23 4.47
N CYS A 105 2.89 37.36 3.16
CA CYS A 105 1.55 37.30 2.56
C CYS A 105 1.57 36.39 1.32
N CYS A 106 0.59 35.50 1.25
CA CYS A 106 0.35 34.63 0.10
C CYS A 106 -0.91 35.10 -0.64
N PHE A 107 -0.76 35.48 -1.90
CA PHE A 107 -1.86 35.95 -2.74
C PHE A 107 -2.18 34.94 -3.85
N ASN A 108 -3.46 34.58 -3.95
CA ASN A 108 -3.96 33.78 -5.06
C ASN A 108 -4.40 34.72 -6.19
N LYS A 109 -3.65 34.71 -7.30
CA LYS A 109 -3.92 35.59 -8.46
C LYS A 109 -5.23 35.26 -9.17
N ILE A 110 -5.70 34.01 -9.08
CA ILE A 110 -6.90 33.55 -9.80
C ILE A 110 -8.17 33.94 -9.04
N THR A 111 -8.18 33.81 -7.71
CA THR A 111 -9.36 34.16 -6.89
C THR A 111 -9.34 35.59 -6.37
N GLY A 112 -8.22 36.29 -6.47
CA GLY A 112 -8.05 37.64 -5.90
C GLY A 112 -7.99 37.65 -4.37
N GLN A 113 -7.85 36.49 -3.74
CA GLN A 113 -7.91 36.34 -2.27
C GLN A 113 -6.52 36.19 -1.66
N ILE A 114 -6.37 36.73 -0.44
CA ILE A 114 -5.21 36.48 0.41
C ILE A 114 -5.44 35.15 1.14
N VAL A 115 -4.54 34.20 0.94
CA VAL A 115 -4.66 32.82 1.45
C VAL A 115 -3.96 32.66 2.80
N GLY A 116 -3.13 33.62 3.20
CA GLY A 116 -2.52 33.64 4.53
C GLY A 116 -1.72 34.91 4.78
N ILE A 117 -1.84 35.41 6.01
CA ILE A 117 -1.02 36.51 6.57
C ILE A 117 -0.43 35.98 7.86
N GLY A 118 0.88 36.07 8.03
CA GLY A 118 1.55 35.61 9.25
C GLY A 118 2.89 36.28 9.51
N PRO A 119 3.34 36.28 10.78
CA PRO A 119 4.67 36.77 11.14
C PRO A 119 5.75 35.88 10.52
N SER A 120 6.80 36.49 9.97
CA SER A 120 7.92 35.77 9.36
C SER A 120 8.59 34.84 10.38
N HIS A 121 8.85 33.60 9.96
CA HIS A 121 9.20 32.44 10.78
C HIS A 121 10.52 32.50 11.59
N LYS A 122 11.10 33.69 11.87
CA LYS A 122 12.31 33.86 12.69
C LYS A 122 12.07 34.01 14.20
N SER A 123 10.83 34.09 14.69
CA SER A 123 10.53 34.27 16.14
C SER A 123 9.89 33.07 16.86
N LYS A 124 9.78 31.89 16.23
CA LYS A 124 9.15 30.70 16.85
C LYS A 124 10.05 29.90 17.83
N LYS A 125 11.01 30.53 18.52
CA LYS A 125 11.89 29.81 19.48
C LYS A 125 11.54 29.99 20.97
N ASN A 126 10.62 30.89 21.35
CA ASN A 126 10.39 31.19 22.78
C ASN A 126 8.96 30.99 23.32
N ILE A 127 8.05 30.34 22.59
CA ILE A 127 6.70 30.03 23.11
C ILE A 127 6.51 28.52 23.17
N ARG A 128 7.30 27.84 24.00
CA ARG A 128 7.08 26.43 24.38
C ARG A 128 7.35 26.14 25.87
N ARG A 129 7.38 27.18 26.71
CA ARG A 129 7.34 27.03 28.17
C ARG A 129 6.34 28.02 28.71
N MET A 130 5.14 27.53 28.99
CA MET A 130 4.15 28.04 29.95
C MET A 130 2.86 27.30 29.62
N ASN A 131 2.78 26.09 30.18
CA ASN A 131 1.59 25.32 30.53
C ASN A 131 2.13 24.09 31.28
N GLU A 132 2.75 24.35 32.43
CA GLU A 132 2.69 23.49 33.61
C GLU A 132 1.81 24.24 34.62
#